data_AF-A0A183LIX4-F1
#
_entry.id   AF-A0A183LIX4-F1
#
_cell.length_a   1.000
_cell.length_b   1.000
_cell.length_c   1.000
_cell.angle_alpha   90.00
_cell.angle_beta   90.00
_cell.angle_gamma   90.00
#
_symmetry.space_group_name_H-M   'P 1'
#
loop_
_entity.id
_entity.type
_entity.pdbx_description
1 polymer ?
#
loop_
_entity_poly.entity_id
_entity_poly.type
_entity_poly.pdbx_seq_one_letter_code
_entity_poly.pdbx_strand_id
1 'polypeptide(L)'
;MPIRSVEERSLGDYAFKAAKDLGPTEQLISPEPEITVVDRDKDLDEIIVLACDGIWDVLTNEELCLLLQNRMRCVDDLSMICNETIDMCLYKGSSDNMSMVLVAFDPAPRVDPTSKTEDENLESVLVQRTKEFLEKHSKTEVTTEMVVEDLQASVGSLPSSGNWLCKIGKIQELIDSHRLAYSNRGIQNR
;
A
#
# COMPACT_ATOMS: atom_id res chain seq x y z
N MET A 1 34.94 -2.12 10.95
CA MET A 1 34.06 -1.01 10.51
C MET A 1 33.27 -0.55 11.73
N PRO A 2 33.08 0.75 11.97
CA PRO A 2 32.13 1.17 13.00
C PRO A 2 30.74 0.75 12.53
N ILE A 3 30.05 -0.01 13.37
CA ILE A 3 28.65 -0.39 13.16
C ILE A 3 27.84 0.91 13.34
N ARG A 4 27.17 1.36 12.30
CA ARG A 4 26.22 2.49 12.37
C ARG A 4 24.82 1.90 12.46
N SER A 5 24.09 2.19 13.54
CA SER A 5 22.64 2.03 13.55
C SER A 5 22.02 3.16 12.72
N VAL A 6 20.94 2.86 12.00
CA VAL A 6 20.13 3.86 11.30
C VAL A 6 19.09 4.46 12.25
N GLU A 7 18.76 3.75 13.33
CA GLU A 7 17.81 4.13 14.36
C GLU A 7 18.49 4.82 15.55
N GLU A 8 17.88 5.89 16.04
CA GLU A 8 18.28 6.59 17.27
C GLU A 8 17.59 6.01 18.52
N ARG A 9 16.46 5.32 18.34
CA ARG A 9 15.68 4.72 19.43
C ARG A 9 15.17 3.34 19.04
N SER A 10 15.31 2.39 19.94
CA SER A 10 14.81 1.02 19.76
C SER A 10 14.67 0.31 21.11
N LEU A 11 13.85 -0.73 21.16
CA LEU A 11 13.95 -1.75 22.22
C LEU A 11 14.94 -2.84 21.78
N GLY A 12 15.65 -3.46 22.71
CA GLY A 12 16.72 -4.42 22.36
C GLY A 12 18.06 -3.73 22.11
N ASP A 13 18.79 -4.10 21.06
CA ASP A 13 20.07 -3.49 20.63
C ASP A 13 21.10 -3.27 21.75
N TYR A 14 21.25 -4.28 22.62
CA TYR A 14 22.10 -4.20 23.80
C TYR A 14 23.57 -3.86 23.51
N ALA A 15 24.07 -4.19 22.32
CA ALA A 15 25.42 -3.84 21.89
C ALA A 15 25.67 -2.32 21.88
N PHE A 16 24.63 -1.51 21.67
CA PHE A 16 24.69 -0.04 21.66
C PHE A 16 24.31 0.57 23.02
N LYS A 17 24.00 -0.26 24.02
CA LYS A 17 23.49 0.13 25.34
C LYS A 17 24.37 -0.36 26.50
N ALA A 18 25.68 -0.45 26.23
CA ALA A 18 26.66 -1.02 27.17
C ALA A 18 27.65 0.02 27.73
N ALA A 19 27.42 1.32 27.52
CA ALA A 19 28.27 2.36 28.09
C ALA A 19 28.07 2.41 29.62
N LYS A 20 29.15 2.16 30.36
CA LYS A 20 29.11 2.01 31.83
C LYS A 20 28.80 3.31 32.57
N ASP A 21 29.11 4.44 31.95
CA ASP A 21 29.04 5.77 32.59
C ASP A 21 27.77 6.54 32.20
N LEU A 22 26.87 5.94 31.42
CA LEU A 22 25.65 6.59 30.90
C LEU A 22 24.40 5.89 31.45
N GLY A 23 23.34 6.65 31.69
CA GLY A 23 22.03 6.11 32.02
C GLY A 23 21.41 5.31 30.86
N PRO A 24 20.31 4.57 31.08
CA PRO A 24 19.67 3.76 30.04
C PRO A 24 19.20 4.56 28.81
N THR A 25 18.80 5.81 28.99
CA THR A 25 18.29 6.70 27.92
C THR A 25 19.35 7.59 27.29
N GLU A 26 20.57 7.56 27.84
CA GLU A 26 21.73 8.34 27.36
C GLU A 26 22.69 7.47 26.53
N GLN A 27 22.32 6.22 26.27
CA GLN A 27 23.08 5.30 25.42
C GLN A 27 23.07 5.75 23.96
N LEU A 28 23.91 5.13 23.12
CA LEU A 28 23.94 5.43 21.68
C LEU A 28 22.58 5.22 20.99
N ILE A 29 21.79 4.26 21.50
CA ILE A 29 20.40 4.03 21.12
C ILE A 29 19.56 4.07 22.39
N SER A 30 18.54 4.92 22.44
CA SER A 30 17.67 5.07 23.61
C SER A 30 16.45 4.13 23.54
N PRO A 31 16.03 3.48 24.64
CA PRO A 31 14.76 2.76 24.71
C PRO A 31 13.56 3.66 25.06
N GLU A 32 13.77 4.96 25.27
CA GLU A 32 12.74 5.87 25.74
C GLU A 32 11.72 6.20 24.64
N PRO A 33 10.42 5.92 24.85
CA PRO A 33 9.39 6.28 23.88
C PRO A 33 9.09 7.79 23.92
N GLU A 34 8.59 8.31 22.81
CA GLU A 34 7.91 9.61 22.81
C GLU A 34 6.42 9.42 23.06
N ILE A 35 5.87 10.16 24.02
CA ILE A 35 4.46 10.06 24.41
C ILE A 35 3.80 11.41 24.21
N THR A 36 2.83 11.44 23.30
CA THR A 36 1.93 12.59 23.12
C THR A 36 0.52 12.16 23.53
N VAL A 37 -0.09 12.92 24.43
CA VAL A 37 -1.49 12.71 24.86
C VAL A 37 -2.36 13.74 24.14
N VAL A 38 -3.31 13.25 23.36
CA VAL A 38 -4.28 14.08 22.63
C VAL A 38 -5.67 13.74 23.15
N ASP A 39 -6.41 14.76 23.59
CA ASP A 39 -7.81 14.60 23.96
C ASP A 39 -8.64 14.27 22.72
N ARG A 40 -9.50 13.26 22.83
CA ARG A 40 -10.35 12.84 21.73
C ARG A 40 -11.45 13.84 21.45
N ASP A 41 -11.67 14.13 20.17
CA ASP A 41 -12.85 14.81 19.69
C ASP A 41 -13.78 13.78 19.04
N LYS A 42 -14.88 13.44 19.72
CA LYS A 42 -15.81 12.40 19.24
C LYS A 42 -16.54 12.79 17.96
N ASP A 43 -16.61 14.09 17.66
CA ASP A 43 -17.34 14.61 16.51
C ASP A 43 -16.39 14.80 15.30
N LEU A 44 -15.07 14.88 15.53
CA LEU A 44 -14.07 15.16 14.49
C LEU A 44 -13.04 14.04 14.25
N ASP A 45 -12.73 13.21 15.25
CA ASP A 45 -11.74 12.13 15.09
C ASP A 45 -12.28 11.08 14.12
N GLU A 46 -11.69 10.98 12.93
CA GLU A 46 -12.13 10.02 11.91
C GLU A 46 -11.33 8.71 11.98
N ILE A 47 -10.01 8.78 11.84
CA ILE A 47 -9.14 7.61 11.71
C ILE A 47 -7.83 7.77 12.46
N ILE A 48 -7.25 6.64 12.88
CA ILE A 48 -5.84 6.51 13.28
C ILE A 48 -5.19 5.47 12.39
N VAL A 49 -3.99 5.78 11.91
CA VAL A 49 -3.17 4.88 11.09
C VAL A 49 -1.85 4.65 11.80
N LEU A 50 -1.48 3.38 11.97
CA LEU A 50 -0.16 2.97 12.41
C LEU A 50 0.46 2.16 11.29
N ALA A 51 1.66 2.52 10.84
CA ALA A 51 2.38 1.78 9.82
C ALA A 51 3.89 1.85 10.04
N CYS A 52 4.62 0.86 9.51
CA CYS A 52 6.09 0.89 9.45
C CYS A 52 6.61 1.77 8.30
N ASP A 53 7.92 2.01 8.30
CA ASP A 53 8.67 2.73 7.26
C ASP A 53 8.41 2.20 5.85
N GLY A 54 8.24 0.90 5.65
CA GLY A 54 7.88 0.34 4.34
C GLY A 54 6.62 0.95 3.70
N ILE A 55 5.71 1.55 4.49
CA ILE A 55 4.59 2.35 3.97
C ILE A 55 4.96 3.83 3.83
N TRP A 56 5.58 4.40 4.86
CA TRP A 56 5.92 5.83 4.93
C TRP A 56 7.04 6.26 3.98
N ASP A 57 7.86 5.32 3.50
CA ASP A 57 8.93 5.57 2.53
C ASP A 57 8.37 5.95 1.14
N VAL A 58 7.13 5.57 0.84
CA VAL A 58 6.51 5.73 -0.49
C VAL A 58 5.19 6.53 -0.47
N LEU A 59 4.68 6.85 0.72
CA LEU A 59 3.47 7.66 0.92
C LEU A 59 3.68 8.72 1.99
N THR A 60 3.26 9.96 1.70
CA THR A 60 3.18 11.00 2.73
C THR A 60 1.95 10.81 3.63
N ASN A 61 1.96 11.51 4.77
CA ASN A 61 0.81 11.55 5.69
C ASN A 61 -0.48 11.94 4.97
N GLU A 62 -0.44 12.97 4.13
CA GLU A 62 -1.59 13.50 3.41
C GLU A 62 -2.06 12.53 2.31
N GLU A 63 -1.11 11.92 1.57
CA GLU A 63 -1.43 10.93 0.54
C GLU A 63 -2.15 9.71 1.14
N LEU A 64 -1.62 9.18 2.25
CA LEU A 64 -2.20 8.01 2.91
C LEU A 64 -3.57 8.33 3.51
N CYS A 65 -3.72 9.45 4.23
CA CYS A 65 -5.01 9.84 4.79
C CYS A 65 -6.08 10.03 3.71
N LEU A 66 -5.74 10.73 2.61
CA LEU A 66 -6.66 10.95 1.50
C LEU A 66 -7.05 9.63 0.81
N LEU A 67 -6.08 8.74 0.59
CA LEU A 67 -6.33 7.41 0.05
C LEU A 67 -7.34 6.66 0.92
N LEU A 68 -7.06 6.50 2.22
CA LEU A 68 -7.87 5.72 3.14
C LEU A 68 -9.28 6.28 3.24
N GLN A 69 -9.44 7.59 3.41
CA GLN A 69 -10.76 8.24 3.45
C GLN A 69 -11.55 8.01 2.16
N ASN A 70 -10.89 8.03 0.99
CA ASN A 70 -11.56 7.74 -0.28
C ASN A 70 -11.93 6.26 -0.38
N ARG A 71 -11.05 5.34 0.00
CA ARG A 71 -11.35 3.90 -0.04
C ARG A 71 -12.49 3.52 0.91
N MET A 72 -12.58 4.14 2.08
CA MET A 72 -13.68 3.93 3.03
C MET A 72 -15.05 4.37 2.48
N ARG A 73 -15.09 5.26 1.48
CA ARG A 73 -16.33 5.59 0.76
C ARG A 73 -16.72 4.54 -0.29
N CYS A 74 -15.78 3.71 -0.73
CA CYS A 74 -16.01 2.69 -1.75
C CYS A 74 -16.25 1.30 -1.13
N VAL A 75 -15.54 0.98 -0.04
CA VAL A 75 -15.43 -0.36 0.55
C VAL A 75 -15.67 -0.28 2.07
N ASP A 76 -16.46 -1.19 2.63
CA ASP A 76 -16.77 -1.27 4.07
C ASP A 76 -15.80 -2.16 4.86
N ASP A 77 -14.95 -2.93 4.18
CA ASP A 77 -13.94 -3.80 4.77
C ASP A 77 -12.59 -3.09 4.94
N LEU A 78 -12.27 -2.71 6.18
CA LEU A 78 -10.98 -2.08 6.52
C LEU A 78 -9.79 -2.98 6.18
N SER A 79 -9.92 -4.31 6.24
CA SER A 79 -8.82 -5.22 5.89
C SER A 79 -8.51 -5.17 4.41
N MET A 80 -9.56 -5.09 3.57
CA MET A 80 -9.40 -4.90 2.14
C MET A 80 -8.71 -3.57 1.83
N ILE A 81 -9.11 -2.48 2.49
CA ILE A 81 -8.49 -1.16 2.34
C ILE A 81 -7.00 -1.19 2.71
N CYS A 82 -6.65 -1.87 3.81
CA CYS A 82 -5.25 -2.07 4.20
C CYS A 82 -4.47 -2.83 3.13
N ASN A 83 -5.03 -3.91 2.59
CA ASN A 83 -4.37 -4.71 1.55
C ASN A 83 -4.17 -3.91 0.26
N GLU A 84 -5.20 -3.18 -0.21
CA GLU A 84 -5.10 -2.32 -1.40
C GLU A 84 -4.01 -1.24 -1.22
N THR A 85 -3.83 -0.74 -0.01
CA THR A 85 -2.78 0.23 0.33
C THR A 85 -1.40 -0.41 0.30
N ILE A 86 -1.23 -1.60 0.89
CA ILE A 86 0.03 -2.35 0.88
C ILE A 86 0.44 -2.73 -0.56
N ASP A 87 -0.50 -3.19 -1.38
CA ASP A 87 -0.26 -3.52 -2.79
C ASP A 87 0.21 -2.27 -3.58
N MET A 88 -0.39 -1.12 -3.29
CA MET A 88 0.03 0.14 -3.89
C MET A 88 1.44 0.56 -3.44
N CYS A 89 1.80 0.37 -2.16
CA CYS A 89 3.14 0.65 -1.67
C CYS A 89 4.20 -0.26 -2.31
N LEU A 90 3.88 -1.55 -2.48
CA LEU A 90 4.72 -2.50 -3.21
C LEU A 90 4.96 -2.02 -4.65
N TYR A 91 3.88 -1.61 -5.33
CA TYR A 91 3.98 -1.09 -6.70
C TYR A 91 4.79 0.21 -6.79
N LYS A 92 4.66 1.11 -5.80
CA LYS A 92 5.46 2.34 -5.69
C LYS A 92 6.95 2.08 -5.41
N GLY A 93 7.35 0.82 -5.22
CA GLY A 93 8.75 0.41 -5.08
C GLY A 93 9.19 0.17 -3.64
N SER A 94 8.26 0.07 -2.69
CA SER A 94 8.62 -0.41 -1.35
C SER A 94 9.15 -1.83 -1.43
N SER A 95 10.33 -2.05 -0.83
CA SER A 95 11.01 -3.34 -0.81
C SER A 95 11.23 -3.87 0.60
N ASP A 96 10.64 -3.20 1.60
CA ASP A 96 10.71 -3.59 3.01
C ASP A 96 9.49 -4.42 3.44
N ASN A 97 9.52 -4.90 4.67
CA ASN A 97 8.35 -5.44 5.35
C ASN A 97 7.33 -4.31 5.54
N MET A 98 6.08 -4.60 5.19
CA MET A 98 4.96 -3.67 5.29
C MET A 98 3.94 -4.20 6.29
N SER A 99 3.53 -3.35 7.22
CA SER A 99 2.48 -3.62 8.19
C SER A 99 1.74 -2.34 8.48
N MET A 100 0.40 -2.42 8.50
CA MET A 100 -0.46 -1.28 8.78
C MET A 100 -1.63 -1.71 9.67
N VAL A 101 -2.02 -0.83 10.58
CA VAL A 101 -3.25 -0.92 11.38
C VAL A 101 -4.07 0.34 11.10
N LEU A 102 -5.32 0.13 10.68
CA LEU A 102 -6.31 1.19 10.47
C LEU A 102 -7.38 1.09 11.55
N VAL A 103 -7.56 2.17 12.31
CA VAL A 103 -8.63 2.31 13.30
C VAL A 103 -9.59 3.37 12.80
N ALA A 104 -10.87 3.01 12.66
CA ALA A 104 -11.94 3.93 12.27
C ALA A 104 -12.83 4.25 13.49
N PHE A 105 -13.12 5.54 13.67
CA PHE A 105 -14.07 6.02 14.67
C PHE A 105 -15.45 6.31 14.06
N ASP A 106 -16.42 6.74 14.88
CA ASP A 106 -17.79 6.97 14.42
C ASP A 106 -17.91 8.01 13.28
N PRO A 107 -17.18 9.15 13.31
CA PRO A 107 -17.18 10.14 12.22
C PRO A 107 -16.49 9.69 10.93
N ALA A 108 -15.77 8.56 10.94
CA ALA A 108 -15.03 8.11 9.77
C ALA A 108 -15.93 7.99 8.53
N PRO A 109 -15.39 8.24 7.32
CA PRO A 109 -16.17 8.12 6.09
C PRO A 109 -16.86 6.76 6.00
N ARG A 110 -18.14 6.80 5.64
CA ARG A 110 -18.94 5.61 5.38
C ARG A 110 -19.04 5.38 3.88
N VAL A 111 -19.37 4.14 3.53
CA VAL A 111 -19.61 3.78 2.13
C VAL A 111 -20.71 4.65 1.55
N ASP A 112 -20.37 5.32 0.47
CA ASP A 112 -21.26 6.12 -0.33
C ASP A 112 -21.65 5.29 -1.58
N PRO A 113 -22.95 5.06 -1.84
CA PRO A 113 -23.39 4.21 -2.95
C PRO A 113 -22.89 4.67 -4.32
N THR A 114 -22.73 5.97 -4.54
CA THR A 114 -22.20 6.53 -5.79
C THR A 114 -20.73 6.17 -5.93
N SER A 115 -19.92 6.45 -4.90
CA SER A 115 -18.49 6.15 -4.84
C SER A 115 -18.21 4.66 -5.02
N LYS A 116 -19.01 3.79 -4.37
CA LYS A 116 -18.93 2.34 -4.55
C LYS A 116 -19.21 1.90 -5.98
N THR A 117 -20.29 2.41 -6.59
CA THR A 117 -20.65 2.06 -7.97
C THR A 117 -19.58 2.53 -8.96
N GLU A 118 -19.02 3.73 -8.74
CA GLU A 118 -17.91 4.26 -9.54
C GLU A 118 -16.65 3.40 -9.40
N ASP A 119 -16.32 2.93 -8.20
CA ASP A 119 -15.19 2.01 -7.95
C ASP A 119 -15.37 0.66 -8.64
N GLU A 120 -16.56 0.07 -8.57
CA GLU A 120 -16.89 -1.20 -9.24
C GLU A 120 -16.82 -1.08 -10.77
N ASN A 121 -17.31 0.04 -11.32
CA ASN A 121 -17.22 0.34 -12.75
C ASN A 121 -15.76 0.52 -13.18
N LEU A 122 -14.99 1.26 -12.39
CA LEU A 122 -13.57 1.46 -12.61
C LEU A 122 -12.82 0.13 -12.63
N GLU A 123 -13.02 -0.71 -11.62
CA GLU A 123 -12.41 -2.04 -11.54
C GLU A 123 -12.76 -2.89 -12.77
N SER A 124 -14.03 -2.88 -13.19
CA SER A 124 -14.49 -3.60 -14.37
C SER A 124 -13.76 -3.13 -15.65
N VAL A 125 -13.57 -1.82 -15.81
CA VAL A 125 -12.83 -1.25 -16.95
C VAL A 125 -11.36 -1.66 -16.92
N LEU A 126 -10.70 -1.57 -15.76
CA LEU A 126 -9.29 -1.97 -15.60
C LEU A 126 -9.10 -3.45 -15.93
N VAL A 127 -9.92 -4.32 -15.34
CA VAL A 127 -9.88 -5.77 -15.57
C VAL A 127 -10.08 -6.10 -17.05
N GLN A 128 -11.06 -5.47 -17.71
CA GLN A 128 -11.34 -5.70 -19.12
C GLN A 128 -10.14 -5.28 -20.00
N ARG A 129 -9.56 -4.10 -19.74
CA ARG A 129 -8.40 -3.60 -20.49
C ARG A 129 -7.16 -4.44 -20.28
N THR A 130 -6.89 -4.85 -19.03
CA THR A 130 -5.78 -5.75 -18.73
C THR A 130 -5.94 -7.08 -19.47
N LYS A 131 -7.15 -7.66 -19.52
CA LYS A 131 -7.39 -8.90 -20.30
C LYS A 131 -7.11 -8.70 -21.80
N GLU A 132 -7.62 -7.63 -22.39
CA GLU A 132 -7.37 -7.30 -23.81
C GLU A 132 -5.87 -7.12 -24.10
N PHE A 133 -5.15 -6.46 -23.19
CA PHE A 133 -3.70 -6.29 -23.29
C PHE A 133 -2.97 -7.64 -23.25
N LEU A 134 -3.32 -8.49 -22.29
CA LEU A 134 -2.74 -9.83 -22.12
C LEU A 134 -3.02 -10.74 -23.31
N GLU A 135 -4.20 -10.66 -23.93
CA GLU A 135 -4.53 -11.42 -25.14
C GLU A 135 -3.66 -11.00 -26.33
N LYS A 136 -3.49 -9.70 -26.55
CA LYS A 136 -2.61 -9.14 -27.59
C LYS A 136 -1.15 -9.57 -27.39
N HIS A 137 -0.72 -9.74 -26.14
CA HIS A 137 0.64 -10.11 -25.75
C HIS A 137 0.79 -11.58 -25.34
N SER A 138 -0.12 -12.46 -25.79
CA SER A 138 -0.16 -13.88 -25.39
C SER A 138 1.08 -14.74 -25.73
N LYS A 139 2.05 -14.18 -26.46
CA LYS A 139 3.29 -14.85 -26.87
C LYS A 139 4.55 -14.20 -26.28
N THR A 140 4.39 -13.19 -25.44
CA THR A 140 5.49 -12.42 -24.86
C THR A 140 5.38 -12.41 -23.35
N GLU A 141 6.51 -12.28 -22.69
CA GLU A 141 6.51 -12.03 -21.24
C GLU A 141 5.92 -10.65 -20.98
N VAL A 142 4.91 -10.59 -20.12
CA VAL A 142 4.24 -9.35 -19.72
C VAL A 142 4.65 -9.00 -18.30
N THR A 143 5.02 -7.74 -18.10
CA THR A 143 5.29 -7.17 -16.77
C THR A 143 4.18 -6.22 -16.34
N THR A 144 4.15 -5.91 -15.05
CA THR A 144 3.15 -5.02 -14.45
C THR A 144 3.30 -3.61 -14.97
N GLU A 145 4.54 -3.16 -15.17
CA GLU A 145 4.88 -1.85 -15.73
C GLU A 145 4.30 -1.70 -17.14
N MET A 146 4.43 -2.73 -18.00
CA MET A 146 3.88 -2.70 -19.35
C MET A 146 2.34 -2.52 -19.36
N VAL A 147 1.65 -3.22 -18.46
CA VAL A 147 0.19 -3.10 -18.34
C VAL A 147 -0.19 -1.74 -17.78
N VAL A 148 0.54 -1.24 -16.78
CA VAL A 148 0.27 0.08 -16.19
C VAL A 148 0.54 1.19 -17.21
N GLU A 149 1.62 1.12 -17.99
CA GLU A 149 1.89 2.09 -19.06
C GLU A 149 0.78 2.07 -20.12
N ASP A 150 0.27 0.90 -20.51
CA ASP A 150 -0.88 0.80 -21.42
C ASP A 150 -2.16 1.37 -20.82
N LEU A 151 -2.45 1.07 -19.54
CA LEU A 151 -3.59 1.64 -18.81
C LEU A 151 -3.45 3.15 -18.61
N GLN A 152 -2.24 3.70 -18.47
CA GLN A 152 -2.05 5.14 -18.38
C GLN A 152 -2.19 5.81 -19.76
N ALA A 153 -1.65 5.19 -20.81
CA ALA A 153 -1.67 5.72 -22.18
C ALA A 153 -3.06 5.64 -22.82
N SER A 154 -3.80 4.57 -22.55
CA SER A 154 -5.13 4.36 -23.12
C SER A 154 -6.22 5.17 -22.42
N VAL A 155 -5.88 5.86 -21.34
CA VAL A 155 -6.89 6.40 -20.44
C VAL A 155 -6.71 7.89 -20.16
N GLY A 156 -7.16 8.69 -21.12
CA GLY A 156 -7.61 10.07 -20.89
C GLY A 156 -9.01 10.16 -20.24
N SER A 157 -9.56 9.06 -19.72
CA SER A 157 -10.93 8.94 -19.16
C SER A 157 -11.00 8.33 -17.75
N LEU A 158 -9.86 8.07 -17.10
CA LEU A 158 -9.81 7.66 -15.70
C LEU A 158 -10.07 8.92 -14.87
N PRO A 159 -10.80 8.81 -13.75
CA PRO A 159 -10.91 9.90 -12.80
C PRO A 159 -9.50 10.42 -12.48
N SER A 160 -9.28 11.72 -12.66
CA SER A 160 -7.98 12.38 -12.49
C SER A 160 -7.42 12.30 -11.06
N SER A 161 -8.11 11.61 -10.15
CA SER A 161 -7.75 11.48 -8.75
C SER A 161 -6.61 10.48 -8.48
N GLY A 162 -6.06 9.80 -9.49
CA GLY A 162 -4.92 8.88 -9.31
C GLY A 162 -5.23 7.64 -8.46
N ASN A 163 -6.50 7.46 -8.07
CA ASN A 163 -6.90 6.52 -7.04
C ASN A 163 -7.14 5.10 -7.58
N TRP A 164 -6.91 4.85 -8.87
CA TRP A 164 -7.07 3.52 -9.46
C TRP A 164 -5.89 2.59 -9.15
N LEU A 165 -4.73 3.13 -8.74
CA LEU A 165 -3.57 2.34 -8.32
C LEU A 165 -3.84 1.46 -7.10
N CYS A 166 -4.86 1.77 -6.29
CA CYS A 166 -5.31 0.86 -5.22
C CYS A 166 -5.79 -0.50 -5.76
N LYS A 167 -6.11 -0.60 -7.06
CA LYS A 167 -6.53 -1.84 -7.73
C LYS A 167 -5.35 -2.58 -8.38
N ILE A 168 -4.11 -2.15 -8.15
CA ILE A 168 -2.93 -2.78 -8.76
C ILE A 168 -2.79 -4.26 -8.38
N GLY A 169 -3.16 -4.64 -7.15
CA GLY A 169 -3.19 -6.04 -6.72
C GLY A 169 -4.06 -6.90 -7.64
N LYS A 170 -5.21 -6.36 -8.08
CA LYS A 170 -6.12 -7.06 -9.01
C LYS A 170 -5.52 -7.24 -10.40
N ILE A 171 -4.78 -6.24 -10.87
CA ILE A 171 -4.06 -6.28 -12.14
C ILE A 171 -2.94 -7.34 -12.05
N GLN A 172 -2.20 -7.36 -10.94
CA GLN A 172 -1.15 -8.33 -10.68
C GLN A 172 -1.67 -9.77 -10.70
N GLU A 173 -2.81 -10.05 -10.05
CA GLU A 173 -3.47 -11.36 -10.08
C GLU A 173 -3.76 -11.85 -11.51
N LEU A 174 -4.21 -10.95 -12.40
CA LEU A 174 -4.49 -11.27 -13.80
C LEU A 174 -3.21 -11.59 -14.57
N ILE A 175 -2.14 -10.82 -14.35
CA ILE A 175 -0.83 -11.03 -14.96
C ILE A 175 -0.25 -12.37 -14.52
N ASP A 176 -0.30 -12.68 -13.22
CA ASP A 176 0.25 -13.92 -12.68
C ASP A 176 -0.53 -15.14 -13.19
N SER A 177 -1.86 -15.02 -13.27
CA SER A 177 -2.72 -16.04 -13.91
C SER A 177 -2.33 -16.27 -15.38
N HIS A 178 -2.06 -15.20 -16.12
CA HIS A 178 -1.61 -15.28 -17.51
C HIS A 178 -0.22 -15.92 -17.64
N ARG A 179 0.73 -15.56 -16.78
CA ARG A 179 2.09 -16.12 -16.74
C ARG A 179 2.07 -17.62 -16.47
N LEU A 180 1.25 -18.07 -15.52
CA LEU A 180 1.06 -19.50 -15.24
C LEU A 180 0.51 -20.25 -16.47
N ALA A 181 -0.49 -19.67 -17.14
CA ALA A 181 -1.05 -20.26 -18.36
C ALA A 181 -0.03 -20.29 -19.53
N TYR A 182 0.79 -19.25 -19.69
CA TYR A 182 1.86 -19.18 -20.69
C TYR A 182 2.95 -20.22 -20.43
N SER A 183 3.44 -20.34 -19.19
CA SER A 183 4.46 -21.31 -18.79
C SER A 183 4.02 -22.75 -19.09
N ASN A 184 2.76 -23.09 -18.77
CA ASN A 184 2.19 -24.41 -19.06
C ASN A 184 2.13 -24.74 -20.56
N ARG A 185 1.89 -23.75 -21.44
CA ARG A 185 1.91 -23.93 -22.91
C ARG A 185 3.34 -24.09 -23.45
N GLY A 186 4.32 -23.44 -22.85
CA GLY A 186 5.73 -23.57 -23.20
C GLY A 186 6.30 -24.96 -22.89
N ILE A 187 5.76 -25.64 -21.88
CA ILE A 187 6.15 -27.01 -21.49
C ILE A 187 5.51 -28.06 -22.42
N GLN A 188 4.28 -27.85 -22.91
CA GLN A 188 3.62 -28.80 -23.82
C GLN A 188 4.16 -28.79 -25.26
N ASN A 189 4.90 -27.75 -25.66
CA ASN A 189 5.49 -27.60 -26.99
C ASN A 189 7.00 -27.95 -27.04
N ARG A 190 7.52 -28.64 -26.02
CA ARG A 190 8.86 -29.24 -25.99
C ARG A 190 8.75 -30.76 -25.94
#